data_AF-A0A917DX49-F1
#
_entry.id   AF-A0A917DX49-F1
#
_cell.length_a   1.000
_cell.length_b   1.000
_cell.length_c   1.000
_cell.angle_alpha   90.00
_cell.angle_beta   90.00
_cell.angle_gamma   90.00
#
_symmetry.space_group_name_H-M   'P 1'
#
loop_
_entity.id
_entity.type
_entity.pdbx_description
1 polymer ?
#
loop_
_entity_poly.entity_id
_entity_poly.type
_entity_poly.pdbx_seq_one_letter_code
_entity_poly.pdbx_strand_id
1 'polypeptide(L)'
;MLIEKLFSSVNLYFQKFEFNASFYYLVRAVGFKIFGYNIIGTAGKIMAFLTFSGVLLISWRSKNLFVGALAILTLYFAMATTVHPWYVTNLLVIAIFTNFRYTILWSYTAFFSYATYQTNLYQENLYLVALEYLLVLGMIIYELRDNFSINQK
;
A
#
# COMPACT_ATOMS: atom_id res chain seq x y z
N MET A 1 -33.65 0.08 -1.51
CA MET A 1 -33.52 1.45 -0.95
C MET A 1 -32.32 1.68 -0.01
N LEU A 2 -32.04 0.84 1.00
CA LEU A 2 -30.88 1.05 1.91
C LEU A 2 -29.61 0.31 1.43
N ILE A 3 -29.78 -0.93 0.98
CA ILE A 3 -28.71 -1.76 0.38
C ILE A 3 -28.11 -1.08 -0.85
N GLU A 4 -28.94 -0.51 -1.73
CA GLU A 4 -28.46 0.23 -2.92
C GLU A 4 -27.64 1.46 -2.56
N LYS A 5 -28.02 2.19 -1.51
CA LYS A 5 -27.26 3.36 -1.02
C LYS A 5 -25.92 2.96 -0.39
N LEU A 6 -25.86 1.80 0.27
CA LEU A 6 -24.62 1.24 0.78
C LEU A 6 -23.69 0.85 -0.36
N PHE A 7 -24.19 0.08 -1.34
CA PHE A 7 -23.40 -0.32 -2.51
C PHE A 7 -22.94 0.88 -3.35
N SER A 8 -23.77 1.92 -3.50
CA SER A 8 -23.36 3.13 -4.22
C SER A 8 -22.26 3.89 -3.48
N SER A 9 -22.31 3.96 -2.15
CA SER A 9 -21.25 4.58 -1.32
C SER A 9 -19.94 3.80 -1.38
N VAL A 10 -20.02 2.47 -1.31
CA VAL A 10 -18.85 1.58 -1.49
C VAL A 10 -18.26 1.74 -2.88
N ASN A 11 -19.11 1.79 -3.92
CA ASN A 11 -18.65 1.97 -5.29
C ASN A 11 -18.00 3.35 -5.49
N LEU A 12 -18.57 4.41 -4.89
CA LEU A 12 -17.98 5.75 -4.91
C LEU A 12 -16.61 5.75 -4.24
N TYR A 13 -16.47 5.06 -3.10
CA TYR A 13 -15.21 4.94 -2.37
C TYR A 13 -14.08 4.41 -3.27
N PHE A 14 -14.29 3.27 -3.91
CA PHE A 14 -13.26 2.65 -4.76
C PHE A 14 -13.02 3.37 -6.10
N GLN A 15 -13.94 4.21 -6.56
CA GLN A 15 -13.81 4.92 -7.83
C GLN A 15 -13.29 6.36 -7.71
N LYS A 16 -13.29 6.94 -6.51
CA LYS A 16 -12.98 8.37 -6.35
C LYS A 16 -11.91 8.67 -5.31
N PHE A 17 -11.69 7.79 -4.34
CA PHE A 17 -10.76 8.05 -3.26
C PHE A 17 -9.36 7.58 -3.64
N GLU A 18 -8.45 8.53 -3.56
CA GLU A 18 -7.03 8.37 -3.83
C GLU A 18 -6.30 9.07 -2.70
N PHE A 19 -5.68 8.31 -1.81
CA PHE A 19 -4.95 8.89 -0.69
C PHE A 19 -3.74 8.02 -0.36
N ASN A 20 -2.54 8.60 -0.39
CA ASN A 20 -1.30 7.86 -0.20
C ASN A 20 -1.25 6.58 -1.07
N ALA A 21 -1.55 6.76 -2.35
CA ALA A 21 -1.85 5.66 -3.27
C ALA A 21 -0.60 5.08 -3.95
N SER A 22 0.45 4.78 -3.19
CA SER A 22 1.69 4.06 -3.57
C SER A 22 1.93 3.87 -5.09
N PHE A 23 1.79 2.63 -5.58
CA PHE A 23 1.96 2.26 -6.99
C PHE A 23 0.88 2.84 -7.89
N TYR A 24 -0.32 3.06 -7.36
CA TYR A 24 -1.41 3.63 -8.14
C TYR A 24 -1.08 5.03 -8.65
N TYR A 25 -0.36 5.88 -7.90
CA TYR A 25 0.05 7.19 -8.39
C TYR A 25 0.94 7.13 -9.62
N LEU A 26 1.82 6.12 -9.70
CA LEU A 26 2.64 5.89 -10.90
C LEU A 26 1.77 5.46 -12.08
N VAL A 27 0.87 4.50 -11.86
CA VAL A 27 -0.06 4.02 -12.91
C VAL A 27 -0.96 5.15 -13.39
N ARG A 28 -1.47 5.98 -12.49
CA ARG A 28 -2.29 7.15 -12.78
C ARG A 28 -1.53 8.17 -13.62
N ALA A 29 -0.28 8.49 -13.27
CA ALA A 29 0.55 9.43 -14.02
C ALA A 29 0.79 8.98 -15.47
N VAL A 30 1.09 7.68 -15.66
CA VAL A 30 1.22 7.08 -17.00
C VAL A 30 -0.13 7.07 -17.74
N GLY A 31 -1.21 6.70 -17.05
CA GLY A 31 -2.56 6.67 -17.58
C GLY A 31 -3.04 8.03 -18.11
N PHE A 32 -2.80 9.10 -17.34
CA PHE A 32 -3.12 10.46 -17.80
C PHE A 32 -2.32 10.85 -19.05
N LYS A 33 -1.04 10.47 -19.13
CA LYS A 33 -0.21 10.78 -20.30
C LYS A 33 -0.71 10.10 -21.58
N ILE A 34 -1.26 8.88 -21.46
CA ILE A 34 -1.71 8.09 -22.60
C ILE A 34 -3.16 8.44 -22.99
N PHE A 35 -4.05 8.55 -22.01
CA PHE A 35 -5.50 8.64 -22.26
C PHE A 35 -6.09 10.02 -21.99
N GLY A 36 -5.38 10.92 -21.31
CA GLY A 36 -5.85 12.28 -21.00
C GLY A 36 -6.88 12.38 -19.86
N TYR A 37 -7.26 11.27 -19.21
CA TYR A 37 -8.21 11.25 -18.09
C TYR A 37 -7.78 10.27 -16.99
N ASN A 38 -8.45 10.35 -15.84
CA ASN A 38 -8.14 9.49 -14.68
C ASN A 38 -8.64 8.05 -14.89
N ILE A 39 -7.71 7.09 -14.91
CA ILE A 39 -7.97 5.67 -15.14
C ILE A 39 -8.28 4.87 -13.86
N ILE A 40 -8.65 5.52 -12.75
CA ILE A 40 -8.94 4.88 -11.47
C ILE A 40 -9.81 3.62 -11.55
N GLY A 41 -10.90 3.67 -12.32
CA GLY A 41 -11.84 2.54 -12.40
C GLY A 41 -11.25 1.29 -13.08
N THR A 42 -10.36 1.46 -14.05
CA THR A 42 -9.70 0.32 -14.73
C THR A 42 -8.45 -0.12 -14.00
N ALA A 43 -7.61 0.83 -13.58
CA ALA A 43 -6.40 0.56 -12.81
C ALA A 43 -6.72 -0.10 -11.46
N GLY A 44 -7.77 0.35 -10.76
CA GLY A 44 -8.22 -0.26 -9.50
C GLY A 44 -8.58 -1.73 -9.66
N LYS A 45 -9.29 -2.11 -10.74
CA LYS A 45 -9.62 -3.52 -11.03
C LYS A 45 -8.38 -4.37 -11.30
N ILE A 46 -7.43 -3.84 -12.07
CA ILE A 46 -6.17 -4.53 -12.38
C ILE A 46 -5.36 -4.73 -11.09
N MET A 47 -5.23 -3.69 -10.27
CA MET A 47 -4.52 -3.79 -8.98
C MET A 47 -5.18 -4.77 -8.02
N ALA A 48 -6.51 -4.80 -7.94
CA ALA A 48 -7.24 -5.78 -7.14
C ALA A 48 -6.94 -7.22 -7.62
N PHE A 49 -6.94 -7.45 -8.93
CA PHE A 49 -6.58 -8.75 -9.51
C PHE A 49 -5.13 -9.15 -9.18
N LEU A 50 -4.17 -8.23 -9.38
CA LEU A 50 -2.76 -8.46 -9.04
C LEU A 50 -2.57 -8.76 -7.55
N THR A 51 -3.28 -8.03 -6.70
CA THR A 51 -3.25 -8.26 -5.24
C THR A 51 -3.77 -9.65 -4.92
N PHE A 52 -4.92 -10.03 -5.46
CA PHE A 52 -5.49 -11.37 -5.24
C PHE A 52 -4.55 -12.49 -5.70
N SER A 53 -3.98 -12.39 -6.90
CA SER A 53 -2.99 -13.36 -7.39
C SER A 53 -1.75 -13.41 -6.51
N GLY A 54 -1.22 -12.27 -6.10
CA GLY A 54 -0.04 -12.22 -5.22
C GLY A 54 -0.31 -12.80 -3.84
N VAL A 55 -1.50 -12.57 -3.27
CA VAL A 55 -1.92 -13.18 -2.00
C VAL A 55 -1.93 -14.71 -2.11
N LEU A 56 -2.52 -15.27 -3.18
CA LEU A 56 -2.50 -16.71 -3.40
C LEU A 56 -1.08 -17.27 -3.52
N LEU A 57 -0.21 -16.58 -4.26
CA LEU A 57 1.19 -16.98 -4.42
C LEU A 57 1.96 -16.97 -3.10
N ILE A 58 1.81 -15.91 -2.31
CA ILE A 58 2.46 -15.79 -0.99
C ILE A 58 1.91 -16.85 -0.04
N SER A 59 0.59 -17.04 -0.02
CA SER A 59 -0.07 -18.04 0.83
C SER A 59 0.40 -19.46 0.51
N TRP A 60 0.66 -19.78 -0.76
CA TRP A 60 1.18 -21.08 -1.17
C TRP A 60 2.66 -21.27 -0.80
N ARG A 61 3.46 -20.21 -0.91
CA ARG A 61 4.92 -20.28 -0.74
C ARG A 61 5.37 -20.11 0.71
N SER A 62 4.60 -19.41 1.53
CA SER A 62 5.03 -19.06 2.88
C SER A 62 5.03 -20.28 3.79
N LYS A 63 6.18 -20.55 4.41
CA LYS A 63 6.32 -21.59 5.44
C LYS A 63 6.01 -21.06 6.84
N ASN A 64 6.07 -19.73 7.04
CA ASN A 64 5.81 -19.08 8.31
C ASN A 64 4.56 -18.19 8.19
N LEU A 65 3.59 -18.40 9.07
CA LEU A 65 2.32 -17.69 9.04
C LEU A 65 2.50 -16.16 9.16
N PHE A 66 3.32 -15.69 10.11
CA PHE A 66 3.50 -14.27 10.40
C PHE A 66 4.24 -13.55 9.27
N VAL A 67 5.28 -14.17 8.72
CA VAL A 67 6.01 -13.61 7.57
C VAL A 67 5.11 -13.56 6.33
N GLY A 68 4.31 -14.60 6.10
CA GLY A 68 3.35 -14.63 5.00
C GLY A 68 2.27 -13.57 5.14
N ALA A 69 1.67 -13.45 6.33
CA ALA A 69 0.65 -12.44 6.63
C ALA A 69 1.21 -11.01 6.49
N LEU A 70 2.44 -10.77 6.96
CA LEU A 70 3.11 -9.49 6.83
C LEU A 70 3.33 -9.12 5.35
N ALA A 71 3.80 -10.07 4.55
CA ALA A 71 4.01 -9.87 3.11
C ALA A 71 2.68 -9.63 2.37
N ILE A 72 1.61 -10.36 2.73
CA ILE A 72 0.26 -10.18 2.18
C ILE A 72 -0.27 -8.77 2.47
N LEU A 73 -0.20 -8.32 3.73
CA LEU A 73 -0.68 -6.98 4.09
C LEU A 73 0.15 -5.88 3.41
N THR A 74 1.46 -6.08 3.29
CA THR A 74 2.35 -5.13 2.61
C THR A 74 2.02 -5.03 1.13
N LEU A 75 1.79 -6.16 0.47
CA LEU A 75 1.34 -6.19 -0.93
C LEU A 75 -0.01 -5.49 -1.08
N TYR A 76 -0.96 -5.78 -0.19
CA TYR A 76 -2.29 -5.17 -0.21
C TYR A 76 -2.21 -3.65 -0.09
N PHE A 77 -1.45 -3.12 0.87
CA PHE A 77 -1.29 -1.66 1.03
C PHE A 77 -0.48 -1.03 -0.10
N ALA A 78 0.50 -1.73 -0.67
CA ALA A 78 1.22 -1.23 -1.85
C ALA A 78 0.32 -1.07 -3.08
N MET A 79 -0.71 -1.92 -3.22
CA MET A 79 -1.63 -1.92 -4.37
C MET A 79 -2.94 -1.16 -4.11
N ALA A 80 -3.17 -0.70 -2.87
CA ALA A 80 -4.36 0.04 -2.51
C ALA A 80 -4.33 1.48 -3.05
N THR A 81 -5.50 1.99 -3.47
CA THR A 81 -5.66 3.39 -3.88
C THR A 81 -5.78 4.34 -2.69
N THR A 82 -6.06 3.82 -1.49
CA THR A 82 -6.29 4.61 -0.28
C THR A 82 -5.61 3.91 0.89
N VAL A 83 -4.53 4.49 1.41
CA VAL A 83 -3.78 4.00 2.57
C VAL A 83 -3.72 5.09 3.62
N HIS A 84 -4.52 4.96 4.67
CA HIS A 84 -4.45 5.89 5.77
C HIS A 84 -3.29 5.58 6.72
N PRO A 85 -2.69 6.58 7.40
CA PRO A 85 -1.50 6.36 8.23
C PRO A 85 -1.69 5.30 9.32
N TRP A 86 -2.90 5.23 9.89
CA TRP A 86 -3.23 4.26 10.94
C TRP A 86 -3.27 2.80 10.46
N TYR A 87 -3.37 2.53 9.15
CA TYR A 87 -3.34 1.17 8.61
C TYR A 87 -2.00 0.46 8.86
N VAL A 88 -0.91 1.22 8.96
CA VAL A 88 0.43 0.70 9.26
C VAL A 88 0.49 0.02 10.64
N THR A 89 -0.41 0.36 11.57
CA THR A 89 -0.52 -0.31 12.87
C THR A 89 -0.72 -1.82 12.73
N ASN A 90 -1.49 -2.27 11.75
CA ASN A 90 -1.71 -3.70 11.52
C ASN A 90 -0.41 -4.42 11.13
N LEU A 91 0.43 -3.77 10.30
CA LEU A 91 1.74 -4.30 9.95
C LEU A 91 2.65 -4.36 11.17
N LEU A 92 2.62 -3.33 12.01
CA LEU A 92 3.46 -3.23 13.20
C LEU A 92 3.15 -4.35 14.21
N VAL A 93 1.87 -4.67 14.42
CA VAL A 93 1.45 -5.77 15.31
C VAL A 93 1.96 -7.11 14.80
N ILE A 94 1.83 -7.40 13.50
CA ILE A 94 2.32 -8.67 12.93
C ILE A 94 3.85 -8.71 12.96
N ALA A 95 4.50 -7.57 12.74
CA ALA A 95 5.95 -7.48 12.69
C ALA A 95 6.63 -7.89 14.01
N ILE A 96 5.96 -7.77 15.16
CA ILE A 96 6.46 -8.25 16.46
C ILE A 96 6.84 -9.74 16.42
N PHE A 97 6.13 -10.52 15.61
CA PHE A 97 6.38 -11.96 15.45
C PHE A 97 7.36 -12.28 14.32
N THR A 98 8.02 -11.27 13.76
CA THR A 98 8.96 -11.39 12.64
C THR A 98 10.24 -10.61 12.91
N ASN A 99 11.28 -10.84 12.11
CA ASN A 99 12.53 -10.07 12.19
C ASN A 99 12.52 -8.81 11.31
N PHE A 100 11.41 -8.51 10.64
CA PHE A 100 11.31 -7.38 9.71
C PHE A 100 10.99 -6.09 10.46
N ARG A 101 11.82 -5.05 10.29
CA ARG A 101 11.72 -3.76 10.98
C ARG A 101 11.31 -2.62 10.06
N TYR A 102 11.16 -2.85 8.75
CA TYR A 102 10.66 -1.83 7.82
C TYR A 102 9.28 -1.29 8.23
N THR A 103 8.47 -2.06 8.96
CA THR A 103 7.15 -1.63 9.47
C THR A 103 7.27 -0.54 10.52
N ILE A 104 8.34 -0.53 11.30
CA ILE A 104 8.65 0.53 12.27
C ILE A 104 9.05 1.79 11.51
N LEU A 105 9.91 1.68 10.49
CA LEU A 105 10.24 2.81 9.63
C LEU A 105 8.97 3.40 8.97
N TRP A 106 8.10 2.52 8.46
CA TRP A 106 6.87 2.94 7.81
C TRP A 106 5.94 3.66 8.78
N SER A 107 5.85 3.24 10.05
CA SER A 107 5.01 3.94 11.02
C SER A 107 5.53 5.35 11.32
N TYR A 108 6.84 5.57 11.32
CA TYR A 108 7.43 6.91 11.43
C TYR A 108 7.18 7.76 10.18
N THR A 109 7.34 7.20 8.99
CA THR A 109 7.17 7.98 7.74
C THR A 109 5.70 8.25 7.40
N ALA A 110 4.77 7.40 7.83
CA ALA A 110 3.33 7.58 7.62
C ALA A 110 2.79 8.88 8.25
N PHE A 111 3.50 9.46 9.22
CA PHE A 111 3.16 10.78 9.76
C PHE A 111 3.24 11.89 8.71
N PHE A 112 4.10 11.77 7.70
CA PHE A 112 4.21 12.77 6.63
C PHE A 112 2.93 12.89 5.81
N SER A 113 2.17 11.81 5.68
CA SER A 113 0.88 11.80 5.01
C SER A 113 -0.20 12.63 5.73
N TYR A 114 -0.01 12.98 7.01
CA TYR A 114 -0.90 13.94 7.70
C TYR A 114 -0.69 15.40 7.28
N ALA A 115 0.42 15.73 6.61
CA ALA A 115 0.66 17.09 6.12
C ALA A 115 -0.46 17.56 5.15
N THR A 116 -1.13 16.64 4.47
CA THR A 116 -2.28 16.89 3.59
C THR A 116 -3.42 17.64 4.29
N TYR A 117 -3.62 17.39 5.58
CA TYR A 117 -4.69 18.03 6.37
C TYR A 117 -4.39 19.48 6.76
N GLN A 118 -3.20 20.00 6.44
CA GLN A 118 -2.84 21.39 6.72
C GLN A 118 -3.51 22.37 5.75
N THR A 119 -3.97 21.90 4.59
CA THR A 119 -4.53 22.75 3.53
C THR A 119 -6.03 22.55 3.38
N ASN A 120 -6.78 23.65 3.19
CA ASN A 120 -8.25 23.60 3.00
C ASN A 120 -8.68 22.81 1.75
N LEU A 121 -7.78 22.62 0.79
CA LEU A 121 -8.04 21.90 -0.46
C LEU A 121 -7.61 20.43 -0.42
N TYR A 122 -7.16 19.91 0.73
CA TYR A 122 -6.69 18.52 0.90
C TYR A 122 -5.72 18.08 -0.22
N GLN A 123 -4.77 18.95 -0.57
CA GLN A 123 -3.81 18.64 -1.62
C GLN A 123 -2.63 17.86 -1.04
N GLU A 124 -2.43 16.65 -1.54
CA GLU A 124 -1.30 15.80 -1.14
C GLU A 124 0.01 16.30 -1.76
N ASN A 125 1.05 16.33 -0.93
CA ASN A 125 2.40 16.54 -1.42
C ASN A 125 2.98 15.21 -1.90
N LEU A 126 2.91 14.97 -3.21
CA LEU A 126 3.41 13.74 -3.84
C LEU A 126 4.92 13.50 -3.61
N TYR A 127 5.71 14.55 -3.34
CA TYR A 127 7.13 14.39 -3.01
C TYR A 127 7.32 13.78 -1.62
N LEU A 128 6.51 14.16 -0.63
CA LEU A 128 6.55 13.56 0.70
C LEU A 128 6.09 12.10 0.65
N VAL A 129 5.04 11.82 -0.11
CA VAL A 129 4.56 10.44 -0.34
C VAL A 129 5.62 9.60 -1.06
N ALA A 130 6.28 10.14 -2.08
CA ALA A 130 7.36 9.45 -2.78
C ALA A 130 8.54 9.15 -1.84
N LEU A 131 8.90 10.11 -0.98
CA LEU A 131 9.95 9.92 0.03
C LEU A 131 9.59 8.81 1.03
N GLU A 132 8.35 8.80 1.54
CA GLU A 132 7.83 7.74 2.41
C GLU A 132 8.03 6.36 1.78
N TYR A 133 7.55 6.15 0.56
CA TYR A 133 7.67 4.85 -0.10
C TYR A 133 9.10 4.47 -0.48
N LEU A 134 9.95 5.43 -0.87
CA LEU A 134 11.35 5.15 -1.18
C LEU A 134 12.12 4.63 0.04
N LEU A 135 11.90 5.24 1.21
CA LEU A 135 12.52 4.81 2.47
C LEU A 135 12.05 3.40 2.86
N VAL A 136 10.74 3.14 2.78
CA VAL A 136 10.15 1.84 3.11
C VAL A 136 10.64 0.75 2.16
N LEU A 137 10.62 0.99 0.83
CA LEU A 137 11.10 0.03 -0.16
C LEU A 137 12.61 -0.25 -0.01
N GLY A 138 13.41 0.79 0.26
CA GLY A 138 14.84 0.63 0.52
C GLY A 138 15.11 -0.28 1.72
N MET A 139 14.37 -0.09 2.82
CA MET A 139 14.48 -0.94 4.01
C MET A 139 14.02 -2.38 3.75
N ILE A 140 12.92 -2.59 3.01
CA ILE A 140 12.48 -3.94 2.63
C ILE A 140 13.56 -4.68 1.83
N ILE A 141 14.16 -4.03 0.83
CA ILE A 141 15.23 -4.63 0.01
C ILE A 141 16.45 -4.97 0.86
N TYR A 142 16.85 -4.06 1.75
CA TYR A 142 17.95 -4.29 2.68
C TYR A 142 17.70 -5.51 3.60
N GLU A 143 16.52 -5.57 4.22
CA GLU A 143 16.15 -6.66 5.15
C GLU A 143 15.99 -8.00 4.45
N LEU A 144 15.50 -8.03 3.21
CA LEU A 144 15.42 -9.25 2.41
C LEU A 144 16.83 -9.78 2.09
N ARG A 145 17.78 -8.90 1.78
CA ARG A 145 19.17 -9.29 1.50
C ARG A 145 19.86 -9.83 2.76
N ASP A 146 19.67 -9.17 3.90
CA ASP A 146 20.28 -9.55 5.17
C ASP A 146 19.73 -10.89 5.70
N ASN A 147 18.40 -11.05 5.75
CA ASN A 147 17.77 -12.31 6.19
C ASN A 147 18.09 -13.49 5.25
N PHE A 148 18.27 -13.23 3.95
CA PHE A 148 18.72 -14.27 3.02
C PHE A 148 20.17 -14.68 3.27
N SER A 149 21.04 -13.74 3.68
CA SER A 149 22.43 -14.03 4.06
C SER A 149 22.53 -14.80 5.38
N ILE A 150 21.62 -14.57 6.33
CA ILE A 150 21.63 -15.26 7.64
C ILE A 150 21.19 -16.73 7.48
N ASN A 151 20.19 -17.03 6.64
CA ASN A 151 19.71 -18.40 6.42
C ASN A 151 20.65 -19.30 5.61
N GLN A 152 21.74 -18.77 5.03
CA GLN A 152 22.76 -19.55 4.30
C GLN A 152 24.00 -19.89 5.14
N LYS A 153 24.11 -19.36 6.35
CA LYS A 153 25.12 -19.77 7.33
C LYS A 153 24.55 -20.85 8.24
#